data_AF-A0A7M5X9Y7-F1
#
_entry.id   AF-A0A7M5X9Y7-F1
#
_cell.length_a   1.000
_cell.length_b   1.000
_cell.length_c   1.000
_cell.angle_alpha   90.00
_cell.angle_beta   90.00
_cell.angle_gamma   90.00
#
_symmetry.space_group_name_H-M   'P 1'
#
loop_
_entity.id
_entity.type
_entity.pdbx_description
1 polymer ?
#
loop_
_entity_poly.entity_id
_entity_poly.type
_entity_poly.pdbx_seq_one_letter_code
_entity_poly.pdbx_strand_id
1 'polypeptide(L)'
;MHLTRAIFGATRRVMTGKHGNKNFYKGRGVRNHGFPTKHGGYKIVQKKVSEFIVPDLTGFEMKPYVSYRVPLIKEPAMTAERLYQEIKSNIDIIKHREVP
;
A
#
# COMPACT_ATOMS: atom_id res chain seq x y z
N MET A 1 0.27 -33.20 -14.84
CA MET A 1 1.74 -33.06 -14.98
C MET A 1 2.03 -32.34 -16.29
N HIS A 2 2.82 -31.27 -16.31
CA HIS A 2 3.21 -30.63 -17.58
C HIS A 2 4.26 -31.50 -18.29
N LEU A 3 4.00 -31.85 -19.55
CA LEU A 3 4.84 -32.72 -20.40
C LEU A 3 6.32 -32.30 -20.38
N THR A 4 6.57 -31.00 -20.31
CA THR A 4 7.91 -30.39 -20.27
C THR A 4 8.76 -30.85 -19.09
N ARG A 5 8.18 -31.12 -17.90
CA ARG A 5 8.94 -31.61 -16.72
C ARG A 5 9.33 -33.08 -16.82
N ALA A 6 8.58 -33.88 -17.59
CA ALA A 6 8.88 -35.30 -17.78
C ALA A 6 9.99 -35.50 -18.84
N ILE A 7 9.97 -34.69 -19.90
CA ILE A 7 10.92 -34.80 -21.02
C ILE A 7 12.26 -34.11 -20.72
N PHE A 8 12.23 -32.90 -20.15
CA PHE A 8 13.44 -32.09 -19.92
C PHE A 8 13.94 -32.11 -18.47
N GLY A 9 13.27 -32.87 -17.60
CA GLY A 9 13.62 -32.95 -16.18
C GLY A 9 13.34 -31.66 -15.38
N ALA A 10 14.03 -31.53 -14.25
CA ALA A 10 13.88 -30.38 -13.36
C ALA A 10 14.57 -29.13 -13.91
N THR A 11 13.89 -27.99 -13.86
CA THR A 11 14.41 -26.71 -14.36
C THR A 11 15.00 -25.85 -13.24
N ARG A 12 16.10 -25.13 -13.52
CA ARG A 12 16.77 -24.19 -12.59
C ARG A 12 16.07 -22.82 -12.52
N ARG A 13 14.77 -22.80 -12.22
CA ARG A 13 13.97 -21.58 -12.05
C ARG A 13 13.78 -21.24 -10.57
N VAL A 14 13.39 -20.00 -10.26
CA VAL A 14 13.03 -19.63 -8.88
C VAL A 14 11.91 -20.54 -8.38
N MET A 15 12.19 -21.31 -7.33
CA MET A 15 11.21 -22.21 -6.75
C MET A 15 10.06 -21.44 -6.10
N THR A 16 8.85 -21.96 -6.22
CA THR A 16 7.67 -21.47 -5.49
C THR A 16 7.27 -22.51 -4.44
N GLY A 17 6.42 -22.15 -3.47
CA GLY A 17 5.91 -23.10 -2.47
C GLY A 17 5.16 -24.32 -3.05
N LYS A 18 4.95 -24.40 -4.37
CA LYS A 18 4.35 -25.56 -5.06
C LYS A 18 5.38 -26.50 -5.69
N HIS A 19 6.67 -26.17 -5.64
CA HIS A 19 7.72 -26.91 -6.33
C HIS A 19 8.53 -27.85 -5.42
N GLY A 20 8.47 -27.67 -4.09
CA GLY A 20 9.20 -28.49 -3.12
C GLY A 20 8.33 -29.57 -2.46
N ASN A 21 8.93 -30.28 -1.50
CA ASN A 21 8.24 -31.29 -0.68
C ASN A 21 7.38 -30.64 0.43
N LYS A 22 6.84 -31.46 1.34
CA LYS A 22 6.00 -31.00 2.46
C LYS A 22 6.69 -29.97 3.38
N ASN A 23 8.02 -30.00 3.48
CA ASN A 23 8.79 -29.11 4.37
C ASN A 23 9.30 -27.85 3.65
N PHE A 24 9.04 -27.70 2.36
CA PHE A 24 9.45 -26.53 1.59
C PHE A 24 8.45 -25.38 1.76
N TYR A 25 8.62 -24.62 2.85
CA TYR A 25 7.81 -23.44 3.13
C TYR A 25 8.41 -22.19 2.49
N LYS A 26 7.76 -21.65 1.45
CA LYS A 26 8.17 -20.40 0.79
C LYS A 26 6.98 -19.46 0.61
N GLY A 27 7.10 -18.26 1.17
CA GLY A 27 6.09 -17.21 1.13
C GLY A 27 5.97 -16.47 -0.22
N ARG A 28 5.03 -15.53 -0.29
CA ARG A 28 4.70 -14.73 -1.49
C ARG A 28 4.88 -13.21 -1.30
N GLY A 29 5.71 -12.80 -0.34
CA GLY A 29 5.99 -11.37 -0.08
C GLY A 29 4.97 -10.67 0.83
N VAL A 30 4.05 -11.40 1.45
CA VAL A 30 3.15 -10.86 2.46
C VAL A 30 3.94 -10.45 3.71
N ARG A 31 3.62 -9.31 4.30
CA ARG A 31 4.24 -8.83 5.54
C ARG A 31 3.74 -9.63 6.74
N ASN A 32 4.57 -9.77 7.78
CA ASN A 32 4.21 -10.52 8.98
C ASN A 32 3.32 -9.70 9.92
N HIS A 33 2.08 -10.16 10.14
CA HIS A 33 1.12 -9.52 11.06
C HIS A 33 1.24 -10.00 12.52
N GLY A 34 2.08 -11.00 12.77
CA GLY A 34 2.20 -11.66 14.07
C GLY A 34 3.48 -12.46 14.20
N PHE A 35 3.45 -13.44 15.11
CA PHE A 35 4.57 -14.35 15.34
C PHE A 35 4.09 -15.75 15.72
N PRO A 36 4.87 -16.81 15.39
CA PRO A 36 4.58 -18.17 15.85
C PRO A 36 4.82 -18.30 17.36
N THR A 37 4.00 -19.12 18.00
CA THR A 37 4.10 -19.46 19.43
C THR A 37 4.94 -20.73 19.62
N LYS A 38 5.40 -20.98 20.85
CA LYS A 38 6.22 -22.15 21.21
C LYS A 38 5.61 -23.50 20.77
N HIS A 39 4.28 -23.58 20.74
CA HIS A 39 3.54 -24.81 20.43
C HIS A 39 2.95 -24.81 19.00
N GLY A 40 3.51 -24.02 18.07
CA GLY A 40 3.12 -24.04 16.66
C GLY A 40 1.84 -23.25 16.31
N GLY A 41 1.16 -22.67 17.30
CA GLY A 41 0.10 -21.68 17.05
C GLY A 41 0.66 -20.34 16.54
N TYR A 42 -0.21 -19.43 16.08
CA TYR A 42 0.20 -18.11 15.59
C TYR A 42 -0.57 -17.00 16.33
N LYS A 43 0.14 -15.99 16.83
CA LYS A 43 -0.47 -14.84 17.54
C LYS A 43 -0.39 -13.58 16.67
N ILE A 44 -1.55 -13.01 16.36
CA ILE A 44 -1.67 -11.77 15.59
C ILE A 44 -1.48 -10.57 16.53
N VAL A 45 -0.75 -9.55 16.05
CA VAL A 45 -0.56 -8.28 16.75
C VAL A 45 -1.38 -7.22 16.02
N GLN A 46 -2.46 -6.73 16.63
CA GLN A 46 -3.38 -5.80 15.96
C GLN A 46 -2.69 -4.53 15.45
N LYS A 47 -1.71 -3.99 16.20
CA LYS A 47 -0.89 -2.84 15.77
C LYS A 47 -0.08 -3.07 14.48
N LYS A 48 0.09 -4.31 14.02
CA LYS A 48 0.77 -4.66 12.75
C LYS A 48 -0.20 -4.94 11.61
N VAL A 49 -1.50 -4.96 11.87
CA VAL A 49 -2.53 -5.13 10.85
C VAL A 49 -2.80 -3.75 10.24
N SER A 50 -2.73 -3.67 8.92
CA SER A 50 -3.02 -2.41 8.22
C SER A 50 -4.53 -2.16 8.23
N GLU A 51 -4.94 -0.99 8.69
CA GLU A 51 -6.33 -0.54 8.67
C GLU A 51 -6.55 0.43 7.50
N PHE A 52 -7.63 0.24 6.74
CA PHE A 52 -8.03 1.17 5.69
C PHE A 52 -9.03 2.17 6.29
N ILE A 53 -8.61 3.43 6.40
CA ILE A 53 -9.47 4.52 6.85
C ILE A 53 -10.25 5.01 5.63
N VAL A 54 -11.51 4.60 5.53
CA VAL A 54 -12.40 4.96 4.43
C VAL A 54 -13.28 6.14 4.86
N PRO A 55 -13.19 7.31 4.21
CA PRO A 55 -14.07 8.44 4.50
C PRO A 55 -15.49 8.21 3.97
N ASP A 56 -16.46 8.93 4.54
CA ASP A 56 -17.81 8.97 3.99
C ASP A 56 -17.85 9.81 2.71
N LEU A 57 -18.46 9.27 1.65
CA LEU A 57 -18.53 9.86 0.32
C LEU A 57 -19.97 10.29 -0.05
N THR A 58 -20.92 10.26 0.89
CA THR A 58 -22.27 10.75 0.61
C THR A 58 -22.25 12.24 0.23
N GLY A 59 -22.75 12.57 -0.96
CA GLY A 59 -22.75 13.93 -1.48
C GLY A 59 -21.41 14.40 -2.09
N PHE A 60 -20.44 13.51 -2.28
CA PHE A 60 -19.15 13.88 -2.88
C PHE A 60 -19.28 14.13 -4.39
N GLU A 61 -19.00 15.36 -4.83
CA GLU A 61 -19.20 15.80 -6.21
C GLU A 61 -18.07 15.39 -7.16
N MET A 62 -16.86 15.20 -6.64
CA MET A 62 -15.67 14.95 -7.47
C MET A 62 -15.71 13.54 -8.08
N LYS A 63 -15.28 13.44 -9.35
CA LYS A 63 -15.24 12.20 -10.12
C LYS A 63 -13.79 11.78 -10.42
N PRO A 64 -13.53 10.50 -10.74
CA PRO A 64 -12.18 10.04 -11.11
C PRO A 64 -11.60 10.68 -12.38
N TYR A 65 -12.45 11.31 -13.19
CA TYR A 65 -12.08 11.91 -14.47
C TYR A 65 -12.57 13.35 -14.57
N VAL A 66 -11.82 14.16 -15.32
CA VAL A 66 -12.12 15.57 -15.63
C VAL A 66 -12.52 15.68 -17.10
N SER A 67 -13.36 16.66 -17.43
CA SER A 67 -13.76 16.93 -18.81
C SER A 67 -12.60 17.49 -19.65
N TYR A 68 -12.48 17.04 -20.90
CA TYR A 68 -11.54 17.58 -21.88
C TYR A 68 -11.75 19.06 -22.25
N ARG A 69 -12.89 19.65 -21.86
CA ARG A 69 -13.18 21.07 -22.10
C ARG A 69 -12.39 22.00 -21.18
N VAL A 70 -11.81 21.48 -20.09
CA VAL A 70 -11.04 22.25 -19.13
C VAL A 70 -9.66 22.56 -19.73
N PRO A 71 -9.18 23.82 -19.69
CA PRO A 71 -7.85 24.15 -20.19
C PRO A 71 -6.75 23.53 -19.32
N LEU A 72 -5.60 23.24 -19.93
CA LEU A 72 -4.44 22.74 -19.20
C LEU A 72 -3.79 23.85 -18.38
N ILE A 73 -3.73 23.67 -17.06
CA ILE A 73 -3.05 24.59 -16.15
C ILE A 73 -1.63 24.08 -15.89
N LYS A 74 -0.61 24.93 -16.11
CA LYS A 74 0.80 24.64 -15.79
C LYS A 74 1.15 25.28 -14.45
N GLU A 75 1.07 24.50 -13.38
CA GLU A 75 1.46 24.99 -12.06
C GLU A 75 2.96 24.80 -11.84
N PRO A 76 3.66 25.78 -11.24
CA PRO A 76 5.06 25.59 -10.85
C PRO A 76 5.15 24.60 -9.69
N ALA A 77 6.28 23.89 -9.60
CA ALA A 77 6.54 22.93 -8.53
C ALA A 77 6.39 23.58 -7.14
N MET A 78 5.88 22.81 -6.18
CA MET A 78 5.76 23.28 -4.80
C MET A 78 7.14 23.43 -4.17
N THR A 79 7.54 24.67 -3.90
CA THR A 79 8.77 25.00 -3.17
C THR A 79 8.48 25.20 -1.69
N ALA A 80 9.49 25.00 -0.84
CA ALA A 80 9.37 25.22 0.60
C ALA A 80 8.96 26.65 0.95
N GLU A 81 9.51 27.64 0.23
CA GLU A 81 9.15 29.05 0.39
C GLU A 81 7.69 29.31 0.05
N ARG A 82 7.21 28.77 -1.08
CA ARG A 82 5.81 28.93 -1.50
C ARG A 82 4.85 28.35 -0.47
N LEU A 83 5.12 27.14 0.01
CA LEU A 83 4.33 26.49 1.06
C LEU A 83 4.35 27.32 2.36
N TYR A 84 5.53 27.81 2.77
CA TYR A 84 5.66 28.63 3.97
C TYR A 84 4.83 29.92 3.87
N GLN A 85 4.90 30.62 2.74
CA GLN A 85 4.13 31.86 2.54
C GLN A 85 2.62 31.59 2.54
N GLU A 86 2.18 30.50 1.91
CA GLU A 86 0.77 30.10 1.87
C GLU A 86 0.23 29.72 3.25
N ILE A 87 0.99 28.95 4.04
CA ILE A 87 0.61 28.62 5.42
C ILE A 87 0.57 29.89 6.26
N LYS A 88 1.57 30.77 6.14
CA LYS A 88 1.64 32.02 6.90
C LYS A 88 0.45 32.93 6.61
N SER A 89 0.00 33.02 5.36
CA SER A 89 -1.16 33.82 4.99
C SER A 89 -2.48 33.20 5.44
N ASN A 90 -2.57 31.88 5.51
CA ASN A 90 -3.81 31.15 5.82
C ASN A 90 -3.90 30.68 7.27
N ILE A 91 -2.92 31.03 8.12
CA ILE A 91 -2.79 30.50 9.48
C ILE A 91 -4.03 30.79 10.33
N ASP A 92 -4.71 31.90 10.07
CA ASP A 92 -5.89 32.35 10.80
C ASP A 92 -7.16 31.58 10.41
N ILE A 93 -7.16 30.89 9.26
CA ILE A 93 -8.28 30.10 8.73
C ILE A 93 -8.29 28.68 9.32
N ILE A 94 -7.15 28.22 9.86
CA ILE A 94 -7.00 26.86 10.37
C ILE A 94 -7.84 26.68 11.64
N LYS A 95 -8.98 26.00 11.49
CA LYS A 95 -9.95 25.70 12.57
C LYS A 95 -9.39 24.85 13.71
N HIS A 96 -8.38 24.02 13.44
CA HIS A 96 -7.77 23.14 14.43
C HIS A 96 -6.31 23.52 14.60
N ARG A 97 -6.09 24.44 15.55
CA ARG A 97 -4.76 24.77 16.05
C ARG A 97 -4.40 23.65 17.03
N GLU A 98 -3.63 22.66 16.59
CA GLU A 98 -2.96 21.78 17.55
C GLU A 98 -1.97 22.67 18.32
N VAL A 99 -2.38 23.09 19.52
CA VAL A 99 -1.48 23.72 20.48
C VAL A 99 -0.55 22.60 20.96
N PRO A 100 0.78 22.81 20.96
CA PRO A 100 1.73 21.81 21.46
C PRO A 100 1.48 21.42 22.92
#